data_AF-A0A167WBS2-F1
#
_entry.id   AF-A0A167WBS2-F1
#
_cell.length_a   1.000
_cell.length_b   1.000
_cell.length_c   1.000
_cell.angle_alpha   90.00
_cell.angle_beta   90.00
_cell.angle_gamma   90.00
#
_symmetry.space_group_name_H-M   'P 1'
#
loop_
_entity.id
_entity.type
_entity.pdbx_description
1 polymer ?
#
loop_
_entity_poly.entity_id
_entity_poly.type
_entity_poly.pdbx_seq_one_letter_code
_entity_poly.pdbx_strand_id
1 'polypeptide(L)' 'MVGKWLVHHDPEHYAHENYGKCAEHLLSGAPFENTNAVPGYKYKPWTVQEPLDASETGRPVQDEGDWS' A
#
# COMPACT_ATOMS: atom_id res chain seq x y z
N MET A 1 -16.09 -3.80 -5.24
CA MET A 1 -16.21 -4.46 -3.93
C MET A 1 -14.97 -4.04 -3.15
N VAL A 2 -15.08 -3.70 -1.86
CA VAL A 2 -13.90 -3.28 -1.08
C VAL A 2 -13.13 -4.54 -0.68
N GLY A 3 -11.82 -4.56 -0.87
CA GLY A 3 -10.99 -5.74 -0.64
C GLY A 3 -10.90 -6.16 0.83
N LYS A 4 -10.71 -7.45 1.09
CA LYS A 4 -10.65 -8.01 2.46
C LYS A 4 -9.50 -7.41 3.27
N TRP A 5 -8.39 -7.09 2.61
CA TRP A 5 -7.22 -6.45 3.21
C TRP A 5 -7.58 -5.11 3.87
N LEU A 6 -8.61 -4.41 3.40
CA LEU A 6 -9.08 -3.17 4.00
C LEU A 6 -10.19 -3.43 5.02
N VAL A 7 -11.19 -4.25 4.68
CA VAL A 7 -12.39 -4.45 5.50
C VAL A 7 -12.09 -5.19 6.81
N HIS A 8 -11.15 -6.14 6.79
CA HIS A 8 -10.79 -6.94 7.96
C HIS A 8 -9.53 -6.43 8.67
N HIS A 9 -8.97 -5.30 8.23
CA HIS A 9 -7.80 -4.73 8.90
C HIS A 9 -8.21 -4.10 10.22
N ASP A 10 -7.48 -4.44 11.29
CA ASP A 10 -7.51 -3.73 12.56
C ASP A 10 -6.30 -2.77 12.61
N PRO A 11 -6.50 -1.47 12.33
CA PRO A 11 -5.40 -0.51 12.29
C PRO A 11 -4.83 -0.20 13.68
N GLU A 12 -5.65 -0.28 14.73
CA GLU A 12 -5.21 0.00 16.10
C GLU A 12 -4.28 -1.11 16.58
N HIS A 13 -4.72 -2.37 16.43
CA HIS A 13 -3.88 -3.52 16.77
C HIS A 13 -2.57 -3.51 15.98
N TYR A 14 -2.63 -3.30 14.66
CA TYR A 14 -1.44 -3.21 13.81
C TYR A 14 -0.47 -2.12 14.27
N ALA A 15 -0.97 -0.93 14.62
CA ALA A 15 -0.15 0.16 15.10
C ALA A 15 0.54 -0.20 16.41
N HIS A 16 -0.17 -0.81 17.36
CA HIS A 16 0.40 -1.26 18.63
C HIS A 16 1.53 -2.29 18.43
N GLU A 17 1.32 -3.29 17.57
CA GLU A 17 2.32 -4.33 17.30
C GLU A 17 3.58 -3.80 16.58
N ASN A 18 3.42 -2.77 15.74
CA ASN A 18 4.50 -2.27 14.89
C ASN A 18 5.12 -0.95 15.36
N TYR A 19 4.59 -0.31 16.40
CA TYR A 19 5.06 0.98 16.89
C TYR A 19 6.56 0.98 17.18
N GLY A 20 7.04 0.00 17.95
CA GLY A 20 8.46 -0.11 18.31
C GLY A 20 9.38 -0.26 17.10
N LYS A 21 9.01 -1.15 16.16
CA LYS A 21 9.78 -1.39 14.93
C LYS A 21 9.83 -0.15 14.04
N CYS A 22 8.70 0.56 13.92
CA CYS A 22 8.61 1.81 13.19
C CYS A 22 9.48 2.89 13.84
N ALA A 23 9.45 3.02 15.17
CA ALA A 23 10.30 3.96 15.89
C ALA A 23 11.78 3.64 15.71
N GLU A 24 12.19 2.36 15.78
CA GLU A 24 13.56 1.93 15.51
C GLU A 24 13.99 2.25 14.08
N HIS A 25 13.12 2.04 13.09
CA HIS A 25 13.40 2.44 11.71
C HIS A 25 13.72 3.93 11.58
N LEU A 26 12.95 4.78 12.25
CA LEU A 26 13.16 6.23 12.23
C LEU A 26 14.42 6.67 13.00
N LEU A 27 14.72 6.03 14.12
CA LEU A 27 15.80 6.43 15.02
C LEU A 27 17.17 5.89 14.63
N SER A 28 17.23 4.66 14.10
CA SER A 28 18.48 3.95 13.83
C SER A 28 18.60 3.40 12.41
N GLY A 29 17.56 3.53 11.58
CA GLY A 29 17.53 2.95 10.24
C GLY A 29 17.32 1.44 10.22
N ALA A 30 16.82 0.85 11.31
CA ALA A 30 16.46 -0.56 11.35
C ALA A 30 15.48 -0.92 10.20
N PRO A 31 15.62 -2.07 9.53
CA PRO A 31 14.68 -2.43 8.47
C PRO A 31 13.24 -2.54 8.96
N PHE A 32 12.33 -1.85 8.29
CA PHE A 32 10.90 -1.91 8.56
C PHE A 32 10.13 -1.70 7.26
N GLU A 33 9.17 -2.58 6.99
CA GLU A 33 8.26 -2.48 5.85
C GLU A 33 6.84 -2.69 6.37
N ASN A 34 5.94 -1.80 5.97
CA ASN A 34 4.54 -1.91 6.35
C ASN A 34 3.87 -3.06 5.59
N THR A 35 3.03 -3.82 6.28
CA THR A 35 2.25 -4.92 5.69
C THR A 35 0.74 -4.65 5.67
N ASN A 36 0.32 -3.44 6.07
CA ASN A 36 -1.07 -2.99 6.09
C ASN A 36 -1.53 -2.32 4.78
N ALA A 37 -0.86 -2.61 3.66
CA ALA A 37 -1.25 -2.18 2.33
C ALA A 37 -1.89 -3.35 1.55
N VAL A 38 -2.31 -3.06 0.31
CA VAL A 38 -2.79 -4.09 -0.62
C VAL A 38 -1.75 -5.22 -0.73
N PRO A 39 -2.12 -6.49 -0.50
CA PRO A 39 -1.18 -7.60 -0.61
C PRO A 39 -0.50 -7.66 -1.97
N GLY A 40 0.83 -7.71 -1.98
CA GLY A 40 1.62 -7.75 -3.22
C GLY A 40 1.76 -6.42 -3.96
N TYR A 41 1.08 -5.36 -3.51
CA TYR A 41 1.31 -4.02 -4.03
C TYR A 41 2.60 -3.45 -3.46
N LYS A 42 3.41 -2.84 -4.32
CA LYS A 42 4.55 -2.03 -3.93
C LYS A 42 4.33 -0.62 -4.41
N TYR A 43 4.36 0.34 -3.49
CA TYR A 43 4.22 1.73 -3.86
C TYR A 43 5.27 2.13 -4.90
N LYS A 44 4.79 2.74 -5.97
CA LYS A 44 5.60 3.41 -6.98
C LYS A 44 5.09 4.84 -7.09
N PRO A 45 5.99 5.84 -7.15
CA PRO A 45 5.59 7.18 -7.53
C PRO A 45 4.89 7.14 -8.90
N TRP A 46 3.74 7.78 -8.99
CA TRP A 46 2.96 7.90 -10.21
C TRP A 46 2.61 9.37 -10.45
N THR A 47 2.36 9.70 -11.71
CA THR A 47 1.86 11.02 -12.11
C THR A 47 0.44 10.90 -12.65
N VAL A 48 -0.35 11.97 -12.52
CA VAL A 48 -1.70 12.04 -13.12
C VAL A 48 -1.68 11.82 -14.63
N GLN A 49 -0.54 12.03 -15.31
CA GLN A 49 -0.40 11.80 -16.75
C GLN A 49 -0.60 10.32 -17.12
N GLU A 50 -0.11 9.39 -16.31
CA GLU A 50 -0.21 7.95 -16.60
C GLU A 50 -1.65 7.44 -16.74
N PRO A 51 -2.58 7.70 -15.79
CA PRO A 51 -3.98 7.30 -15.96
C PRO A 51 -4.70 8.10 -17.05
N LEU A 52 -4.30 9.36 -17.32
CA LEU A 52 -4.83 10.14 -18.44
C LEU A 52 -4.47 9.49 -19.78
N ASP A 53 -3.20 9.13 -19.99
CA ASP A 53 -2.73 8.45 -21.20
C ASP A 53 -3.39 7.08 -21.36
N ALA A 54 -3.59 6.33 -20.27
CA ALA A 54 -4.29 5.05 -20.29
C ALA A 54 -5.75 5.23 -20.76
N SER A 55 -6.44 6.23 -20.21
CA SER A 55 -7.81 6.59 -20.61
C SER A 55 -7.91 6.98 -22.09
N GLU A 56 -7.03 7.87 -22.57
CA GLU A 56 -7.00 8.32 -23.97
C GLU A 56 -6.72 7.17 -24.95
N THR A 57 -5.92 6.19 -24.53
CA THR A 57 -5.57 5.01 -25.34
C THR A 57 -6.52 3.82 -25.15
N GLY A 58 -7.57 3.97 -24.34
CA GLY A 58 -8.52 2.89 -24.03
C GLY A 58 -7.90 1.71 -23.27
N ARG A 59 -6.76 1.93 -22.60
CA ARG A 59 -6.11 0.93 -21.76
C ARG A 59 -6.70 0.97 -20.35
N PRO A 60 -6.97 -0.19 -19.72
CA PRO A 60 -7.39 -0.21 -18.33
C PRO A 60 -6.25 0.28 -17.43
N VAL A 61 -6.61 1.09 -16.43
CA VAL A 61 -5.71 1.36 -15.29
C VAL A 61 -5.86 0.19 -14.35
N GLN A 62 -4.80 -0.62 -14.22
CA GLN A 62 -4.78 -1.78 -13.35
C GLN A 62 -3.48 -1.75 -12.55
N ASP A 63 -3.60 -1.63 -11.24
CA ASP A 63 -2.47 -1.64 -10.31
C ASP A 63 -2.05 -3.08 -9.97
N GLU A 64 -0.81 -3.24 -9.50
CA GLU A 64 -0.35 -4.53 -8.97
C GLU A 64 -1.03 -4.88 -7.63
N GLY A 65 -0.91 -6.14 -7.23
CA GLY A 65 -1.42 -6.64 -5.96
C GLY A 65 -2.83 -7.23 -6.02
N ASP A 66 -3.27 -7.78 -4.89
CA ASP A 66 -4.58 -8.39 -4.72
C ASP A 66 -5.56 -7.40 -4.07
N TRP A 67 -6.37 -6.77 -4.91
CA TRP A 67 -7.38 -5.79 -4.51
C TRP A 67 -8.73 -6.42 -4.10
N SER A 68 -8.81 -7.75 -4.03
CA SER A 68 -10.02 -8.49 -3.65
C SER A 68 -10.26 -8.64 -2.14
#